data_AF-A0A955J4U5-F1
#
_entry.id   AF-A0A955J4U5-F1
#
_cell.length_a   1.000
_cell.length_b   1.000
_cell.length_c   1.000
_cell.angle_alpha   90.00
_cell.angle_beta   90.00
_cell.angle_gamma   90.00
#
_symmetry.space_group_name_H-M   'P 1'
#
loop_
_entity.id
_entity.type
_entity.pdbx_description
1 polymer ?
#
loop_
_entity_poly.entity_id
_entity_poly.type
_entity_poly.pdbx_seq_one_letter_code
_entity_poly.pdbx_strand_id
1 'polypeptide(L)'
;MAPPGGAFTGPLRALDGSTTPATVRQIGANSVQFADDAATSGDVDALMDDYAQATNSPLDQCFFFQGLENGTYEVICYGWTPTHPERLSRLRVDPPAIGGPVEVGGGWPGAHAEAVTYSRHRITITDGRINLHSGLFGGNVLSTMNGIQLVKLPDEACRGDLTGDGVVNFDDLNQLLTYWASPGSTFSQGDLDGNGTVDFEDLNAVLETWAASCS
;
A
#
# COMPACT_ATOMS: atom_id res chain seq x y z
N MET A 1 1.87 -2.20 23.80
CA MET A 1 3.04 -1.29 23.86
C MET A 1 4.29 -2.14 23.94
N ALA A 2 5.10 -2.20 22.87
CA ALA A 2 6.42 -2.83 22.89
C ALA A 2 7.48 -1.80 23.33
N PRO A 3 8.54 -2.19 24.04
CA PRO A 3 9.59 -1.29 24.51
C PRO A 3 10.43 -0.72 23.35
N PRO A 4 11.14 0.41 23.54
CA PRO A 4 12.00 0.99 22.52
C PRO A 4 13.09 -0.01 22.12
N GLY A 5 13.16 -0.34 20.83
CA GLY A 5 14.11 -1.32 20.27
C GLY A 5 13.62 -2.78 20.25
N GLY A 6 12.37 -3.05 20.67
CA GLY A 6 11.77 -4.38 20.55
C GLY A 6 11.16 -4.63 19.17
N ALA A 7 11.59 -5.68 18.48
CA ALA A 7 10.86 -6.15 17.31
C ALA A 7 9.45 -6.59 17.74
N PHE A 8 8.42 -5.95 17.21
CA PHE A 8 7.05 -6.44 17.35
C PHE A 8 6.80 -7.56 16.35
N THR A 9 6.03 -8.57 16.74
CA THR A 9 5.45 -9.54 15.81
C THR A 9 3.99 -9.75 16.12
N GLY A 10 3.13 -9.66 15.11
CA GLY A 10 1.70 -9.85 15.26
C GLY A 10 1.03 -10.31 13.96
N PRO A 11 -0.19 -10.86 14.05
CA PRO A 11 -0.95 -11.25 12.87
C PRO A 11 -1.42 -10.00 12.10
N LEU A 12 -1.57 -10.11 10.78
CA LEU A 12 -2.32 -9.11 10.02
C LEU A 12 -3.82 -9.32 10.23
N ARG A 13 -4.56 -8.22 10.12
CA ARG A 13 -6.02 -8.23 10.15
C ARG A 13 -6.55 -7.75 8.80
N ALA A 14 -7.59 -8.41 8.30
CA ALA A 14 -8.36 -7.89 7.19
C ALA A 14 -9.22 -6.70 7.67
N LEU A 15 -9.79 -5.95 6.72
CA LEU A 15 -10.62 -4.77 7.01
C LEU A 15 -11.91 -5.13 7.77
N ASP A 16 -12.36 -6.37 7.69
CA ASP A 16 -13.48 -6.91 8.49
C ASP A 16 -13.10 -7.30 9.93
N GLY A 17 -11.82 -7.12 10.30
CA GLY A 17 -11.27 -7.43 11.62
C GLY A 17 -10.81 -8.88 11.81
N SER A 18 -11.06 -9.77 10.84
CA SER A 18 -10.61 -11.16 10.88
C SER A 18 -9.08 -11.24 10.85
N THR A 19 -8.51 -12.23 11.55
CA THR A 19 -7.06 -12.45 11.58
C THR A 19 -6.63 -13.33 10.43
N THR A 20 -5.55 -12.94 9.76
CA THR A 20 -4.88 -13.76 8.74
C THR A 20 -3.77 -14.61 9.38
N PRO A 21 -3.30 -15.69 8.72
CA PRO A 21 -2.12 -16.43 9.16
C PRO A 21 -0.81 -15.66 8.92
N ALA A 22 -0.84 -14.59 8.13
CA ALA A 22 0.32 -13.77 7.85
C ALA A 22 0.71 -12.94 9.08
N THR A 23 2.01 -12.72 9.25
CA THR A 23 2.58 -11.95 10.35
C THR A 23 3.44 -10.81 9.83
N VAL A 24 3.54 -9.74 10.62
CA VAL A 24 4.49 -8.65 10.39
C VAL A 24 5.51 -8.60 11.50
N ARG A 25 6.78 -8.39 11.15
CA ARG A 25 7.86 -8.07 12.08
C ARG A 25 8.43 -6.70 11.77
N GLN A 26 8.51 -5.83 12.76
CA GLN A 26 9.07 -4.48 12.59
C GLN A 26 10.49 -4.39 13.18
N ILE A 27 11.41 -3.70 12.49
CA ILE A 27 12.78 -3.41 12.95
C ILE A 27 13.16 -1.98 12.56
N GLY A 28 13.94 -1.30 13.40
CA GLY A 28 14.59 -0.03 13.05
C GLY A 28 13.80 1.22 13.46
N ALA A 29 12.53 1.07 13.88
CA ALA A 29 11.82 2.19 14.50
C ALA A 29 12.38 2.40 15.90
N ASN A 30 12.69 3.65 16.22
CA ASN A 30 13.23 4.04 17.52
C ASN A 30 12.21 4.81 18.38
N SER A 31 11.08 5.22 17.78
CA SER A 31 9.97 5.84 18.49
C SER A 31 8.64 5.62 17.74
N VAL A 32 7.55 5.69 18.49
CA VAL A 32 6.20 5.91 17.94
C VAL A 32 5.84 7.33 18.33
N GLN A 33 5.47 8.13 17.34
CA GLN A 33 4.97 9.47 17.55
C GLN A 33 3.46 9.41 17.57
N PHE A 34 2.88 10.08 18.56
CA PHE A 34 1.46 10.32 18.64
C PHE A 34 1.25 11.79 18.29
N ALA A 35 0.54 12.06 17.21
CA ALA A 35 0.21 13.41 16.80
C ALA A 35 -1.31 13.58 16.79
N ASP A 36 -1.75 14.84 16.69
CA ASP A 36 -3.14 15.22 16.50
C ASP A 36 -3.08 16.41 15.55
N ASP A 37 -3.29 16.15 14.26
CA ASP A 37 -3.25 17.18 13.23
C ASP A 37 -4.65 17.76 13.04
N ALA A 38 -4.81 19.05 13.34
CA ALA A 38 -6.10 19.72 13.21
C ALA A 38 -6.68 19.72 11.77
N ALA A 39 -5.88 19.35 10.76
CA ALA A 39 -6.31 19.24 9.36
C ALA A 39 -6.90 17.87 8.99
N THR A 40 -6.71 16.83 9.81
CA THR A 40 -7.27 15.49 9.63
C THR A 40 -8.45 15.28 10.60
N SER A 41 -9.32 14.33 10.30
CA SER A 41 -10.42 13.94 11.20
C SER A 41 -10.97 12.54 10.85
N GLY A 42 -11.56 11.87 11.84
CA GLY A 42 -12.25 10.59 11.64
C GLY A 42 -11.27 9.49 11.19
N ASP A 43 -11.65 8.68 10.20
CA ASP A 43 -10.79 7.57 9.76
C ASP A 43 -9.42 8.04 9.21
N VAL A 44 -9.31 9.30 8.79
CA VAL A 44 -8.04 9.89 8.35
C VAL A 44 -7.11 10.13 9.54
N ASP A 45 -7.58 10.74 10.63
CA ASP A 45 -6.73 10.98 11.81
C ASP A 45 -6.27 9.65 12.43
N ALA A 46 -7.18 8.67 12.48
CA ALA A 46 -6.93 7.33 13.02
C ALA A 46 -5.83 6.59 12.25
N LEU A 47 -5.65 6.88 10.96
CA LEU A 47 -4.61 6.28 10.12
C LEU A 47 -3.35 7.15 10.04
N MET A 48 -3.49 8.48 9.96
CA MET A 48 -2.43 9.35 9.46
C MET A 48 -1.70 10.15 10.53
N ASP A 49 -2.27 10.32 11.72
CA ASP A 49 -1.68 11.20 12.73
C ASP A 49 -0.54 10.52 13.49
N ASP A 50 -0.73 9.25 13.82
CA ASP A 50 0.28 8.44 14.48
C ASP A 50 1.26 7.85 13.46
N TYR A 51 2.52 7.71 13.85
CA TYR A 51 3.51 7.04 13.00
C TYR A 51 4.65 6.40 13.79
N ALA A 52 5.13 5.27 13.26
CA ALA A 52 6.42 4.74 13.66
C ALA A 52 7.51 5.58 12.97
N GLN A 53 8.45 6.09 13.77
CA GLN A 53 9.56 6.92 13.33
C GLN A 53 10.90 6.21 13.52
N ALA A 54 11.81 6.40 12.55
CA ALA A 54 13.22 6.05 12.65
C ALA A 54 14.11 7.20 12.19
N THR A 55 15.26 7.36 12.85
CA THR A 55 16.40 8.11 12.31
C THR A 55 17.32 7.09 11.65
N ASN A 56 17.37 7.05 10.32
CA ASN A 56 18.00 5.95 9.56
C ASN A 56 19.55 5.99 9.56
N SER A 57 20.17 6.01 10.73
CA SER A 57 21.63 6.00 10.88
C SER A 57 22.05 4.85 11.80
N PRO A 58 22.45 3.68 11.28
CA PRO A 58 22.53 3.27 9.87
C PRO A 58 21.33 2.43 9.36
N LEU A 59 20.32 2.17 10.20
CA LEU A 59 19.27 1.18 9.94
C LEU A 59 18.01 1.80 9.37
N ASP A 60 17.45 1.20 8.31
CA ASP A 60 16.12 1.52 7.79
C ASP A 60 15.01 1.08 8.75
N GLN A 61 13.89 1.80 8.73
CA GLN A 61 12.65 1.29 9.28
C GLN A 61 12.07 0.22 8.36
N CYS A 62 12.11 -1.03 8.82
CA CYS A 62 11.73 -2.20 8.04
C CYS A 62 10.49 -2.89 8.62
N PHE A 63 9.63 -3.38 7.74
CA PHE A 63 8.50 -4.25 8.05
C PHE A 63 8.61 -5.51 7.20
N PHE A 64 8.82 -6.64 7.87
CA PHE A 64 8.99 -7.96 7.25
C PHE A 64 7.69 -8.72 7.39
N PHE A 65 7.03 -9.00 6.28
CA PHE A 65 5.81 -9.79 6.27
C PHE A 65 6.11 -11.21 5.85
N GLN A 66 5.46 -12.17 6.51
CA GLN A 66 5.67 -13.59 6.28
C GLN A 66 4.36 -14.35 6.37
N GLY A 67 4.24 -15.44 5.61
CA GLY A 67 3.03 -16.27 5.58
C GLY A 67 1.92 -15.68 4.73
N LEU A 68 2.27 -14.79 3.80
CA LEU A 68 1.36 -14.34 2.75
C LEU A 68 1.13 -15.47 1.74
N GLU A 69 -0.04 -15.47 1.11
CA GLU A 69 -0.27 -16.32 -0.05
C GLU A 69 0.62 -15.86 -1.21
N ASN A 70 1.01 -16.80 -2.06
CA ASN A 70 1.66 -16.43 -3.32
C ASN A 70 0.65 -15.77 -4.26
N GLY A 71 1.12 -14.80 -5.03
CA GLY A 71 0.28 -14.01 -5.93
C GLY A 71 0.80 -12.59 -6.10
N THR A 72 0.09 -11.80 -6.91
CA THR A 72 0.38 -10.38 -7.09
C THR A 72 -0.36 -9.57 -6.04
N TYR A 73 0.31 -8.57 -5.49
CA TYR A 73 -0.24 -7.66 -4.48
C TYR A 73 -0.10 -6.22 -4.94
N GLU A 74 -1.13 -5.43 -4.69
CA GLU A 74 -1.02 -3.99 -4.52
C GLU A 74 -0.65 -3.68 -3.06
N VAL A 75 0.33 -2.81 -2.88
CA VAL A 75 0.90 -2.46 -1.59
C VAL A 75 0.86 -0.96 -1.43
N ILE A 76 0.08 -0.50 -0.45
CA ILE A 76 -0.06 0.93 -0.14
C ILE A 76 0.71 1.19 1.15
N CYS A 77 1.71 2.05 1.07
CA CYS A 77 2.53 2.46 2.22
C CYS A 77 2.21 3.91 2.56
N TYR A 78 1.74 4.19 3.77
CA TYR A 78 1.47 5.53 4.27
C TYR A 78 2.69 6.02 5.06
N GLY A 79 3.27 7.16 4.67
CA GLY A 79 4.54 7.67 5.21
C GLY A 79 4.55 9.18 5.37
N TRP A 80 3.44 9.76 5.78
CA TRP A 80 3.27 11.20 5.95
C TRP A 80 3.65 11.64 7.37
N THR A 81 4.13 12.87 7.51
CA THR A 81 4.47 13.45 8.82
C THR A 81 3.62 14.70 9.06
N PRO A 82 2.46 14.59 9.75
CA PRO A 82 1.45 15.65 9.82
C PRO A 82 2.01 17.00 10.28
N THR A 83 2.75 16.97 11.38
CA THR A 83 3.30 18.16 12.03
C THR A 83 4.59 18.70 11.38
N HIS A 84 5.10 18.02 10.35
CA HIS A 84 6.36 18.35 9.67
C HIS A 84 6.27 18.12 8.15
N PRO A 85 5.45 18.91 7.45
CA PRO A 85 5.20 18.73 6.01
C PRO A 85 6.43 18.95 5.13
N GLU A 86 7.51 19.55 5.65
CA GLU A 86 8.78 19.69 4.96
C GLU A 86 9.58 18.38 4.86
N ARG A 87 9.16 17.32 5.56
CA ARG A 87 9.87 16.05 5.63
C ARG A 87 9.28 15.05 4.64
N LEU A 88 10.17 14.35 3.97
CA LEU A 88 9.84 13.26 3.06
C LEU A 88 10.32 11.94 3.65
N SER A 89 9.46 10.94 3.59
CA SER A 89 9.76 9.54 3.87
C SER A 89 9.98 8.80 2.57
N ARG A 90 11.14 8.17 2.44
CA ARG A 90 11.45 7.35 1.26
C ARG A 90 10.90 5.95 1.41
N LEU A 91 9.81 5.63 0.75
CA LEU A 91 9.13 4.33 0.84
C LEU A 91 9.61 3.37 -0.26
N ARG A 92 9.88 2.11 0.09
CA ARG A 92 10.33 1.06 -0.84
C ARG A 92 9.76 -0.30 -0.45
N VAL A 93 9.53 -1.15 -1.45
CA VAL A 93 9.12 -2.54 -1.29
C VAL A 93 10.14 -3.48 -1.94
N ASP A 94 10.57 -4.52 -1.21
CA ASP A 94 11.54 -5.55 -1.60
C ASP A 94 10.90 -6.97 -1.56
N PRO A 95 11.26 -7.92 -2.47
CA PRO A 95 12.10 -7.74 -3.67
C PRO A 95 11.51 -6.67 -4.59
N PRO A 96 12.33 -5.99 -5.43
CA PRO A 96 11.98 -4.66 -5.91
C PRO A 96 10.61 -4.66 -6.58
N ALA A 97 9.68 -3.92 -6.00
CA ALA A 97 8.39 -3.68 -6.62
C ALA A 97 8.56 -2.85 -7.89
N ILE A 98 7.55 -2.91 -8.75
CA ILE A 98 7.46 -2.07 -9.94
C ILE A 98 7.42 -0.60 -9.50
N GLY A 99 8.20 0.27 -10.16
CA GLY A 99 8.27 1.71 -9.87
C GLY A 99 9.40 2.12 -8.92
N GLY A 100 9.93 1.20 -8.12
CA GLY A 100 11.04 1.48 -7.21
C GLY A 100 10.67 2.41 -6.04
N PRO A 101 11.66 3.01 -5.35
CA PRO A 101 11.41 3.85 -4.18
C PRO A 101 10.70 5.17 -4.50
N VAL A 102 9.77 5.58 -3.65
CA VAL A 102 8.98 6.81 -3.79
C VAL A 102 9.18 7.70 -2.57
N GLU A 103 9.43 9.00 -2.79
CA GLU A 103 9.42 9.99 -1.72
C GLU A 103 7.98 10.40 -1.41
N VAL A 104 7.58 10.29 -0.14
CA VAL A 104 6.24 10.60 0.34
C VAL A 104 6.31 11.69 1.40
N GLY A 105 5.60 12.78 1.20
CA GLY A 105 5.45 13.85 2.19
C GLY A 105 4.97 15.16 1.57
N GLY A 106 4.78 16.19 2.40
CA GLY A 106 4.17 17.46 2.01
C GLY A 106 3.08 17.90 2.97
N GLY A 107 2.39 19.00 2.65
CA GLY A 107 1.20 19.41 3.40
C GLY A 107 0.00 18.51 3.12
N TRP A 108 -0.92 18.37 4.09
CA TRP A 108 -2.18 17.65 3.89
C TRP A 108 -2.95 18.25 2.70
N PRO A 109 -3.26 17.48 1.64
CA PRO A 109 -3.90 18.04 0.45
C PRO A 109 -5.43 18.03 0.54
N GLY A 110 -6.01 17.69 1.70
CA GLY A 110 -7.46 17.59 1.90
C GLY A 110 -8.05 16.20 1.67
N ALA A 111 -7.27 15.27 1.11
CA ALA A 111 -7.60 13.86 0.92
C ALA A 111 -6.31 13.03 0.82
N HIS A 112 -6.40 11.70 0.81
CA HIS A 112 -5.25 10.88 0.48
C HIS A 112 -4.78 11.17 -0.95
N ALA A 113 -3.50 11.50 -1.09
CA ALA A 113 -2.85 11.72 -2.38
C ALA A 113 -1.55 10.93 -2.44
N GLU A 114 -1.30 10.29 -3.58
CA GLU A 114 -0.07 9.57 -3.86
C GLU A 114 1.13 10.54 -3.91
N ALA A 115 2.30 10.06 -3.48
CA ALA A 115 3.54 10.83 -3.25
C ALA A 115 3.44 11.96 -2.21
N VAL A 116 2.27 12.23 -1.64
CA VAL A 116 2.09 13.17 -0.52
C VAL A 116 1.82 12.41 0.78
N THR A 117 0.82 11.54 0.75
CA THR A 117 0.34 10.82 1.94
C THR A 117 0.72 9.34 1.93
N TYR A 118 0.81 8.75 0.73
CA TYR A 118 1.16 7.35 0.54
C TYR A 118 1.96 7.14 -0.76
N SER A 119 2.55 5.95 -0.89
CA SER A 119 3.06 5.42 -2.16
C SER A 119 2.36 4.10 -2.47
N ARG A 120 2.04 3.85 -3.75
CA ARG A 120 1.51 2.58 -4.22
C ARG A 120 2.61 1.77 -4.93
N HIS A 121 2.58 0.46 -4.73
CA HIS A 121 3.54 -0.48 -5.32
C HIS A 121 2.82 -1.74 -5.79
N ARG A 122 3.33 -2.37 -6.84
CA ARG A 122 2.86 -3.70 -7.29
C ARG A 122 4.00 -4.70 -7.25
N ILE A 123 3.74 -5.88 -6.68
CA ILE A 123 4.75 -6.93 -6.49
C ILE A 123 4.14 -8.32 -6.57
N THR A 124 4.90 -9.27 -7.14
CA THR A 124 4.54 -10.70 -7.13
C THR A 124 5.32 -11.42 -6.03
N ILE A 125 4.59 -12.07 -5.13
CA ILE A 125 5.11 -12.86 -4.01
C ILE A 125 5.16 -14.33 -4.43
N THR A 126 6.32 -14.96 -4.27
CA THR A 126 6.55 -16.38 -4.66
C THR A 126 7.00 -17.28 -3.51
N ASP A 127 7.40 -16.70 -2.38
CA ASP A 127 7.88 -17.40 -1.18
C ASP A 127 7.12 -16.99 0.09
N GLY A 128 5.94 -16.36 -0.07
CA GLY A 128 5.10 -15.86 1.02
C GLY A 128 5.72 -14.72 1.84
N ARG A 129 6.70 -13.99 1.28
CA ARG A 129 7.41 -12.90 1.96
C ARG A 129 7.43 -11.60 1.15
N ILE A 130 7.41 -10.49 1.86
CA ILE A 130 7.60 -9.14 1.33
C ILE A 130 8.19 -8.26 2.43
N ASN A 131 9.08 -7.34 2.06
CA ASN A 131 9.71 -6.42 2.99
C ASN A 131 9.43 -4.99 2.56
N LEU A 132 9.02 -4.16 3.50
CA LEU A 132 8.72 -2.75 3.26
C LEU A 132 9.68 -1.91 4.07
N HIS A 133 10.12 -0.82 3.47
CA HIS A 133 11.12 0.06 4.02
C HIS A 133 10.58 1.48 3.97
N SER A 134 10.72 2.19 5.07
CA SER A 134 10.84 3.64 5.06
C SER A 134 12.31 3.94 5.34
N GLY A 135 12.95 4.69 4.45
CA GLY A 135 14.30 5.23 4.66
C GLY A 135 15.31 4.93 3.57
N LEU A 136 16.58 5.12 3.95
CA LEU A 136 17.74 4.75 3.15
C LEU A 136 18.87 4.28 4.07
N PHE A 137 19.27 3.02 3.93
CA PHE A 137 20.35 2.45 4.72
C PHE A 137 21.63 3.27 4.57
N GLY A 138 22.22 3.68 5.70
CA GLY A 138 23.40 4.55 5.73
C GLY A 138 23.15 6.01 5.32
N GLY A 139 21.90 6.41 5.08
CA GLY A 139 21.49 7.77 4.76
C GLY A 139 20.81 8.48 5.93
N ASN A 140 21.11 9.76 6.14
CA ASN A 140 20.46 10.56 7.19
C ASN A 140 19.11 11.13 6.69
N VAL A 141 18.15 10.25 6.42
CA VAL A 141 16.77 10.60 6.04
C VAL A 141 15.85 10.26 7.21
N LEU A 142 14.84 11.09 7.48
CA LEU A 142 13.78 10.72 8.42
C LEU A 142 12.94 9.61 7.79
N SER A 143 12.53 8.64 8.59
CA SER A 143 11.55 7.66 8.17
C SER A 143 10.35 7.65 9.05
N THR A 144 9.20 7.82 8.43
CA THR A 144 7.91 7.59 9.03
C THR A 144 7.16 6.50 8.28
N MET A 145 6.31 5.79 9.01
CA MET A 145 5.28 4.93 8.45
C MET A 145 4.07 4.97 9.38
N ASN A 146 2.94 5.45 8.84
CA ASN A 146 1.67 5.55 9.56
C ASN A 146 0.90 4.22 9.45
N GLY A 147 0.89 3.63 8.25
CA GLY A 147 0.14 2.42 7.96
C GLY A 147 0.60 1.71 6.70
N ILE A 148 0.14 0.47 6.55
CA ILE A 148 0.42 -0.40 5.39
C ILE A 148 -0.88 -1.15 5.06
N GLN A 149 -1.25 -1.18 3.79
CA GLN A 149 -2.28 -2.08 3.27
C GLN A 149 -1.67 -3.03 2.24
N LEU A 150 -2.02 -4.31 2.35
CA LEU A 150 -1.64 -5.37 1.41
C LEU A 150 -2.92 -5.90 0.78
N VAL A 151 -3.11 -5.67 -0.52
CA VAL A 151 -4.29 -6.10 -1.27
C VAL A 151 -3.84 -7.16 -2.26
N LYS A 152 -4.25 -8.41 -2.04
CA LYS A 152 -4.00 -9.49 -3.00
C LYS A 152 -4.86 -9.21 -4.24
N LEU A 153 -4.22 -9.12 -5.40
CA LEU A 153 -4.92 -8.96 -6.66
C LEU A 153 -5.41 -10.32 -7.17
N PRO A 154 -6.49 -10.37 -7.96
CA PRO A 154 -6.90 -11.57 -8.67
C PRO A 154 -5.77 -12.15 -9.52
N ASP A 155 -5.84 -13.44 -9.81
CA ASP A 155 -4.94 -14.08 -10.77
C ASP A 155 -5.07 -13.40 -12.14
N GLU A 156 -4.00 -13.38 -12.94
CA GLU A 156 -4.00 -12.70 -14.25
C GLU A 156 -5.10 -13.21 -15.20
N ALA A 157 -5.49 -14.49 -15.08
CA ALA A 157 -6.61 -15.06 -15.84
C ALA A 157 -7.97 -14.42 -15.50
N CYS A 158 -8.04 -13.75 -14.35
CA CYS A 158 -9.23 -13.17 -13.72
C CYS A 158 -9.11 -11.66 -13.57
N ARG A 159 -8.08 -11.07 -14.18
CA ARG A 159 -7.75 -9.66 -13.98
C ARG A 159 -8.88 -8.73 -14.41
N GLY A 160 -9.70 -9.13 -15.37
CA GLY A 160 -10.87 -8.39 -15.80
C GLY A 160 -12.12 -8.55 -14.93
N ASP A 161 -12.13 -9.41 -13.92
CA ASP A 161 -13.27 -9.62 -13.01
C ASP A 161 -13.23 -8.58 -11.89
N LEU A 162 -13.81 -7.42 -12.17
CA LEU A 162 -13.83 -6.25 -11.28
C LEU A 162 -14.94 -6.36 -10.22
N THR A 163 -15.99 -7.11 -10.52
CA THR A 163 -17.11 -7.35 -9.61
C THR A 163 -16.79 -8.43 -8.58
N GLY A 164 -15.82 -9.31 -8.87
CA GLY A 164 -15.41 -10.42 -8.05
C GLY A 164 -16.41 -11.57 -8.06
N ASP A 165 -17.23 -11.69 -9.11
CA ASP A 165 -18.27 -12.71 -9.25
C ASP A 165 -17.77 -14.02 -9.89
N GLY A 166 -16.50 -14.03 -10.30
CA GLY A 166 -15.82 -15.17 -10.92
C GLY A 166 -15.96 -15.23 -12.43
N VAL A 167 -16.57 -14.24 -13.11
CA VAL A 167 -16.72 -14.24 -14.57
C VAL A 167 -16.52 -12.85 -15.16
N VAL A 168 -15.53 -12.71 -16.06
CA VAL A 168 -15.31 -11.45 -16.78
C VAL A 168 -16.42 -11.21 -17.82
N ASN A 169 -17.28 -10.24 -17.57
CA ASN A 169 -18.46 -9.97 -18.39
C ASN A 169 -18.83 -8.47 -18.46
N PHE A 170 -20.07 -8.20 -18.86
CA PHE A 170 -20.56 -6.84 -19.05
C PHE A 170 -20.66 -6.03 -17.76
N ASP A 171 -20.86 -6.69 -16.62
CA ASP A 171 -20.92 -6.03 -15.32
C ASP A 171 -19.55 -5.47 -14.92
N ASP A 172 -18.46 -6.18 -15.21
CA ASP A 172 -17.09 -5.68 -15.00
C ASP A 172 -16.78 -4.50 -15.91
N LEU A 173 -17.20 -4.58 -17.18
CA LEU A 173 -17.05 -3.45 -18.10
C LEU A 173 -17.80 -2.21 -17.60
N ASN A 174 -19.01 -2.36 -17.06
CA ASN A 174 -19.76 -1.24 -16.49
C ASN A 174 -19.05 -0.66 -15.25
N GLN A 175 -18.43 -1.50 -14.43
CA GLN A 175 -17.62 -1.05 -13.30
C GLN A 175 -16.40 -0.25 -13.77
N LEU A 176 -15.64 -0.76 -14.74
CA LEU A 176 -14.52 -0.04 -15.35
C LEU A 176 -14.96 1.34 -15.88
N LEU A 177 -16.05 1.39 -16.65
CA LEU A 177 -16.56 2.63 -17.23
C LEU A 177 -17.08 3.63 -16.19
N THR A 178 -17.46 3.18 -15.00
CA THR A 178 -17.87 4.06 -13.89
C THR A 178 -16.72 4.94 -13.41
N TYR A 179 -15.48 4.47 -13.53
CA TYR A 179 -14.27 5.16 -13.08
C TYR A 179 -13.41 5.67 -14.23
N TRP A 180 -13.92 5.65 -15.48
CA TRP A 180 -13.17 6.08 -16.65
C TRP A 180 -12.50 7.45 -16.48
N ALA A 181 -11.21 7.54 -16.78
CA ALA A 181 -10.35 8.70 -16.61
C ALA A 181 -10.29 9.28 -15.19
N SER A 182 -10.68 8.51 -14.17
CA SER A 182 -10.61 8.94 -12.78
C SER A 182 -9.18 8.80 -12.27
N PRO A 183 -8.56 9.88 -11.77
CA PRO A 183 -7.22 9.82 -11.21
C PRO A 183 -7.21 9.18 -9.81
N GLY A 184 -6.12 8.50 -9.47
CA GLY A 184 -5.95 7.78 -8.20
C GLY A 184 -6.76 6.50 -8.09
N SER A 185 -7.35 6.02 -9.20
CA SER A 185 -8.18 4.81 -9.23
C SER A 185 -7.40 3.60 -8.72
N THR A 186 -8.05 2.69 -7.99
CA THR A 186 -7.47 1.42 -7.53
C THR A 186 -7.73 0.29 -8.53
N PHE A 187 -7.09 -0.86 -8.34
CA PHE A 187 -7.39 -2.06 -9.12
C PHE A 187 -8.89 -2.39 -9.16
N SER A 188 -9.56 -2.38 -8.00
CA SER A 188 -11.00 -2.64 -7.88
C SER A 188 -11.89 -1.57 -8.55
N GLN A 189 -11.32 -0.40 -8.85
CA GLN A 189 -12.00 0.66 -9.60
C GLN A 189 -11.73 0.56 -11.11
N GLY A 190 -10.91 -0.39 -11.56
CA GLY A 190 -10.61 -0.59 -12.97
C GLY A 190 -9.22 -0.14 -13.41
N ASP A 191 -8.35 0.34 -12.51
CA ASP A 191 -6.93 0.60 -12.81
C ASP A 191 -6.15 -0.73 -12.76
N LEU A 192 -6.36 -1.52 -13.81
CA LEU A 192 -5.86 -2.88 -13.92
C LEU A 192 -4.35 -2.87 -14.11
N ASP A 193 -3.75 -1.90 -14.78
CA ASP A 193 -2.29 -1.79 -14.94
C ASP A 193 -1.57 -1.14 -13.75
N GLY A 194 -2.31 -0.45 -12.88
CA GLY A 194 -1.80 0.16 -11.65
C GLY A 194 -1.11 1.51 -11.90
N ASN A 195 -1.39 2.18 -13.02
CA ASN A 195 -0.82 3.47 -13.37
C ASN A 195 -1.53 4.65 -12.68
N GLY A 196 -2.62 4.39 -11.97
CA GLY A 196 -3.41 5.36 -11.22
C GLY A 196 -4.54 6.02 -12.01
N THR A 197 -4.80 5.61 -13.26
CA THR A 197 -5.88 6.14 -14.11
C THR A 197 -6.58 4.98 -14.80
N VAL A 198 -7.91 5.03 -14.89
CA VAL A 198 -8.67 4.07 -15.71
C VAL A 198 -8.71 4.54 -17.16
N ASP A 199 -8.10 3.81 -18.07
CA ASP A 199 -8.04 4.19 -19.48
C ASP A 199 -8.15 3.00 -20.45
N PHE A 200 -7.62 3.18 -21.67
CA PHE A 200 -7.79 2.21 -22.74
C PHE A 200 -6.94 0.95 -22.52
N GLU A 201 -5.82 1.08 -21.82
CA GLU A 201 -4.96 -0.02 -21.43
C GLU A 201 -5.71 -0.96 -20.47
N ASP A 202 -6.48 -0.42 -19.53
CA ASP A 202 -7.33 -1.21 -18.64
C ASP A 202 -8.51 -1.86 -19.36
N LEU A 203 -9.14 -1.12 -20.28
CA LEU A 203 -10.20 -1.69 -21.11
C LEU A 203 -9.69 -2.90 -21.90
N ASN A 204 -8.49 -2.80 -22.48
CA ASN A 204 -7.90 -3.93 -23.18
C ASN A 204 -7.67 -5.12 -22.24
N ALA A 205 -7.22 -4.90 -21.01
CA ALA A 205 -7.04 -5.97 -20.03
C ALA A 205 -8.36 -6.70 -19.69
N VAL A 206 -9.49 -5.99 -19.58
CA VAL A 206 -10.83 -6.62 -19.46
C VAL A 206 -11.15 -7.44 -20.70
N LEU A 207 -10.94 -6.88 -21.89
CA LEU A 207 -11.29 -7.55 -23.16
C LEU A 207 -10.40 -8.78 -23.45
N GLU A 208 -9.14 -8.77 -23.04
CA GLU A 208 -8.21 -9.89 -23.16
C GLU A 208 -8.64 -11.11 -22.33
N THR A 209 -9.38 -10.88 -21.26
CA THR A 209 -9.88 -11.91 -20.35
C THR A 209 -11.40 -12.13 -20.51
N TRP A 210 -12.02 -11.59 -21.56
CA TRP A 210 -13.47 -11.62 -21.73
C TRP A 210 -14.06 -13.04 -21.69
N ALA A 211 -15.13 -13.21 -20.92
CA ALA A 211 -15.80 -14.49 -20.64
C ALA A 211 -14.92 -15.55 -19.96
N ALA A 212 -13.74 -15.18 -19.43
CA ALA A 212 -12.98 -16.06 -18.55
C ALA A 212 -13.79 -16.35 -17.29
N SER A 213 -13.67 -17.59 -16.81
CA SER A 213 -14.24 -18.02 -15.53
C SER A 213 -13.12 -18.33 -14.56
N CYS A 214 -13.28 -17.86 -13.34
CA CYS A 214 -12.27 -17.82 -12.30
C CYS A 214 -12.85 -18.34 -11.00
N SER A 215 -12.06 -19.16 -10.29
CA SER A 215 -12.48 -19.90 -9.09
C SER A 215 -11.51 -19.73 -7.95
#